data_AF-A0A920BMS6-F1
#
_entry.id   AF-A0A920BMS6-F1
#
_cell.length_a   1.000
_cell.length_b   1.000
_cell.length_c   1.000
_cell.angle_alpha   90.00
_cell.angle_beta   90.00
_cell.angle_gamma   90.00
#
_symmetry.space_group_name_H-M   'P 1'
#
loop_
_entity.id
_entity.type
_entity.pdbx_description
1 polymer ?
#
loop_
_entity_poly.entity_id
_entity_poly.type
_entity_poly.pdbx_seq_one_letter_code
_entity_poly.pdbx_strand_id
1 'polypeptide(L)'
;MMVVLGARECLDAVKPAYMEAINQGKAVGLGLGLKNSGLGNGFKEVAKAVIRFTESGRVEVRHCWTEMGQGVHTVALQVASEELGVSAEIIDVIVDTSRELGAGQTTGSRGTLMGAGAVADACNKAKEGGCTIGVDYEGEYRVDWTNSLSENLENPIIHSTFGYASQVVIIDNETGKIEKVVAAHDVGRAVNPLLCEGQIEGAVHMGLGYALI
;
A
#
# COMPACT_ATOMS: atom_id res chain seq x y z
N MET A 1 9.31 0.43 19.29
CA MET A 1 9.33 1.67 18.49
C MET A 1 10.15 1.38 17.25
N MET A 2 9.50 1.03 16.14
CA MET A 2 10.17 0.68 14.87
C MET A 2 10.35 2.00 14.10
N VAL A 3 11.60 2.40 13.91
CA VAL A 3 11.99 3.58 13.11
C VAL A 3 11.90 3.20 11.63
N VAL A 4 11.84 4.12 10.68
CA VAL A 4 12.02 3.80 9.26
C VAL A 4 13.48 3.45 9.05
N LEU A 5 13.72 2.25 8.53
CA LEU A 5 14.98 1.51 8.69
C LEU A 5 15.83 1.58 7.40
N GLY A 6 15.16 1.67 6.24
CA GLY A 6 15.80 1.85 4.94
C GLY A 6 16.55 0.61 4.44
N ALA A 7 17.27 0.79 3.32
CA ALA A 7 17.96 -0.29 2.60
C ALA A 7 18.85 -1.18 3.48
N ARG A 8 19.59 -0.58 4.43
CA ARG A 8 20.52 -1.30 5.30
C ARG A 8 19.83 -2.38 6.11
N GLU A 9 18.64 -2.09 6.60
CA GLU A 9 17.96 -3.00 7.51
C GLU A 9 17.21 -4.11 6.79
N CYS A 10 16.78 -3.85 5.54
CA CYS A 10 16.37 -4.93 4.65
C CYS A 10 17.54 -5.92 4.43
N LEU A 11 18.76 -5.41 4.23
CA LEU A 11 19.97 -6.26 4.09
C LEU A 11 20.30 -7.00 5.39
N ASP A 12 20.26 -6.31 6.53
CA ASP A 12 20.54 -6.91 7.83
C ASP A 12 19.50 -8.00 8.18
N ALA A 13 18.23 -7.82 7.78
CA ALA A 13 17.17 -8.81 7.98
C ALA A 13 17.37 -10.10 7.17
N VAL A 14 17.89 -10.02 5.94
CA VAL A 14 18.16 -11.22 5.11
C VAL A 14 19.54 -11.84 5.36
N LYS A 15 20.43 -11.12 6.04
CA LYS A 15 21.82 -11.54 6.29
C LYS A 15 21.96 -12.91 6.98
N PRO A 16 21.16 -13.28 8.01
CA PRO A 16 21.27 -14.61 8.62
C PRO A 16 21.05 -15.74 7.61
N ALA A 17 20.01 -15.63 6.77
CA ALA A 17 19.72 -16.63 5.75
C ALA A 17 20.80 -16.70 4.67
N TYR A 18 21.34 -15.54 4.27
CA TYR A 18 22.47 -15.47 3.35
C TYR A 18 23.70 -16.20 3.92
N MET A 19 24.11 -15.87 5.15
CA MET A 19 25.30 -16.45 5.78
C MET A 19 25.14 -17.96 6.01
N GLU A 20 23.95 -18.41 6.43
CA GLU A 20 23.65 -19.82 6.59
C GLU A 20 23.80 -20.59 5.28
N ALA A 21 23.21 -20.10 4.19
CA ALA A 21 23.32 -20.73 2.88
C ALA A 21 24.76 -20.77 2.36
N ILE A 22 25.53 -19.69 2.52
CA ILE A 22 26.95 -19.65 2.17
C ILE A 22 27.75 -20.66 2.99
N ASN A 23 27.53 -20.75 4.31
CA ASN A 23 28.23 -21.71 5.17
C ASN A 23 27.91 -23.17 4.82
N GLN A 24 26.74 -23.44 4.24
CA GLN A 24 26.34 -24.75 3.70
C GLN A 24 26.90 -25.01 2.29
N GLY A 25 27.66 -24.08 1.70
CA GLY A 25 28.22 -24.20 0.36
C GLY A 25 27.20 -24.07 -0.76
N LYS A 26 26.02 -23.49 -0.50
CA LYS A 26 24.98 -23.27 -1.52
C LYS A 26 25.34 -22.10 -2.44
N ALA A 27 24.83 -22.13 -3.66
CA ALA A 27 24.81 -20.98 -4.55
C ALA A 27 23.74 -19.98 -4.09
N VAL A 28 24.11 -18.70 -3.97
CA VAL A 28 23.25 -17.65 -3.41
C VAL A 28 23.32 -16.39 -4.26
N GLY A 29 22.16 -15.82 -4.59
CA GLY A 29 22.01 -14.48 -5.15
C GLY A 29 21.43 -13.51 -4.12
N LEU A 30 21.90 -12.25 -4.13
CA LEU A 30 21.38 -11.17 -3.29
C LEU A 30 20.99 -9.98 -4.17
N GLY A 31 19.77 -9.47 -3.97
CA GLY A 31 19.25 -8.26 -4.60
C GLY A 31 18.80 -7.22 -3.58
N LEU A 32 18.95 -5.95 -3.92
CA LEU A 32 18.41 -4.80 -3.19
C LEU A 32 17.71 -3.87 -4.19
N GLY A 33 16.48 -3.48 -3.89
CA GLY A 33 15.68 -2.58 -4.71
C GLY A 33 15.10 -1.42 -3.90
N LEU A 34 14.82 -0.33 -4.61
CA LEU A 34 14.06 0.83 -4.15
C LEU A 34 12.76 0.89 -4.97
N LYS A 35 11.63 1.14 -4.30
CA LYS A 35 10.33 1.30 -4.94
C LYS A 35 9.69 2.61 -4.52
N ASN A 36 9.40 3.48 -5.48
CA ASN A 36 8.60 4.68 -5.29
C ASN A 36 7.09 4.36 -5.19
N SER A 37 6.34 5.22 -4.50
CA SER A 37 4.87 5.22 -4.47
C SER A 37 4.28 6.63 -4.73
N GLY A 38 3.13 6.67 -5.39
CA GLY A 38 2.53 7.88 -5.95
C GLY A 38 2.85 8.04 -7.44
N LEU A 39 2.16 8.97 -8.09
CA LEU A 39 2.48 9.41 -9.46
C LEU A 39 3.73 10.31 -9.46
N GLY A 40 3.86 11.14 -8.42
CA GLY A 40 5.06 11.93 -8.18
C GLY A 40 5.35 13.01 -9.24
N ASN A 41 6.58 13.50 -9.23
CA ASN A 41 7.12 14.45 -10.20
C ASN A 41 6.28 15.74 -10.35
N GLY A 42 5.76 16.28 -9.25
CA GLY A 42 4.94 17.49 -9.23
C GLY A 42 3.48 17.25 -9.61
N PHE A 43 3.08 16.01 -9.89
CA PHE A 43 1.69 15.70 -10.18
C PHE A 43 0.84 15.88 -8.92
N LYS A 44 -0.28 16.59 -9.07
CA LYS A 44 -1.25 16.78 -8.00
C LYS A 44 -2.19 15.59 -7.96
N GLU A 45 -2.14 14.85 -6.87
CA GLU A 45 -2.95 13.68 -6.66
C GLU A 45 -4.03 14.01 -5.62
N VAL A 46 -5.28 13.73 -5.96
CA VAL A 46 -6.42 13.89 -5.07
C VAL A 46 -7.22 12.60 -5.11
N ALA A 47 -7.62 12.10 -3.94
CA ALA A 47 -8.57 11.01 -3.81
C ALA A 47 -9.67 11.43 -2.86
N LYS A 48 -10.91 11.08 -3.18
CA LYS A 48 -12.08 11.36 -2.36
C LYS A 48 -12.75 10.08 -1.88
N ALA A 49 -13.48 10.22 -0.79
CA ALA A 49 -14.35 9.18 -0.27
C ALA A 49 -15.62 9.81 0.30
N VAL A 50 -16.68 9.01 0.43
CA VAL A 50 -17.93 9.42 1.09
C VAL A 50 -18.29 8.40 2.15
N ILE A 51 -18.66 8.90 3.32
CA ILE A 51 -19.40 8.13 4.35
C ILE A 51 -20.86 8.55 4.30
N ARG A 52 -21.78 7.59 4.20
CA ARG A 52 -23.23 7.84 4.24
C ARG A 52 -23.91 6.83 5.15
N PHE A 53 -24.71 7.33 6.11
CA PHE A 53 -25.54 6.49 6.96
C PHE A 53 -26.91 6.26 6.30
N THR A 54 -27.36 5.02 6.27
CA THR A 54 -28.64 4.63 5.63
C THR A 54 -29.75 4.47 6.68
N GLU A 55 -31.00 4.57 6.24
CA GLU A 55 -32.17 4.30 7.11
C GLU A 55 -32.19 2.86 7.65
N SER A 56 -31.54 1.92 6.96
CA SER A 56 -31.41 0.52 7.39
C SER A 56 -30.41 0.30 8.54
N GLY A 57 -29.70 1.35 8.97
CA GLY A 57 -28.64 1.26 9.97
C GLY A 57 -27.29 0.78 9.42
N ARG A 58 -27.15 0.66 8.10
CA ARG A 58 -25.87 0.38 7.42
C ARG A 58 -25.10 1.67 7.10
N VAL A 59 -23.80 1.54 6.95
CA VAL A 59 -22.87 2.62 6.58
C VAL A 59 -22.28 2.33 5.21
N GLU A 60 -22.53 3.21 4.24
CA GLU A 60 -21.86 3.13 2.94
C GLU A 60 -20.49 3.83 3.04
N VAL A 61 -19.44 3.12 2.65
CA VAL A 61 -18.09 3.64 2.45
C VAL A 61 -17.83 3.65 0.96
N ARG A 62 -17.87 4.83 0.35
CA ARG A 62 -17.71 5.01 -1.10
C ARG A 62 -16.32 5.55 -1.40
N HIS A 63 -15.61 4.95 -2.34
CA HIS A 63 -14.29 5.42 -2.78
C HIS A 63 -14.07 5.19 -4.29
N CYS A 64 -12.93 5.62 -4.82
CA CYS A 64 -12.63 5.56 -6.27
C CYS A 64 -11.60 4.50 -6.69
N TRP A 65 -10.96 3.80 -5.75
CA TRP A 65 -9.98 2.76 -6.05
C TRP A 65 -10.62 1.44 -6.49
N THR A 66 -10.11 0.84 -7.55
CA THR A 66 -10.59 -0.44 -8.07
C THR A 66 -9.92 -1.59 -7.32
N GLU A 67 -10.73 -2.50 -6.77
CA GLU A 67 -10.23 -3.75 -6.20
C GLU A 67 -9.84 -4.73 -7.32
N MET A 68 -8.62 -5.25 -7.25
CA MET A 68 -8.05 -6.21 -8.19
C MET A 68 -7.23 -7.31 -7.50
N GLY A 69 -7.42 -7.48 -6.19
CA GLY A 69 -6.75 -8.48 -5.35
C GLY A 69 -5.76 -7.90 -4.34
N GLN A 70 -5.52 -6.58 -4.36
CA GLN A 70 -4.66 -5.89 -3.40
C GLN A 70 -5.34 -5.62 -2.05
N GLY A 71 -6.67 -5.73 -1.97
CA GLY A 71 -7.43 -5.56 -0.74
C GLY A 71 -7.70 -4.11 -0.35
N VAL A 72 -7.87 -3.21 -1.33
CA VAL A 72 -8.21 -1.81 -1.09
C VAL A 72 -9.60 -1.66 -0.47
N HIS A 73 -10.56 -2.53 -0.79
CA HIS A 73 -11.87 -2.53 -0.12
C HIS A 73 -11.74 -2.93 1.35
N THR A 74 -10.93 -3.94 1.64
CA THR A 74 -10.66 -4.40 3.01
C THR A 74 -10.04 -3.27 3.83
N VAL A 75 -9.06 -2.55 3.27
CA VAL A 75 -8.47 -1.37 3.93
C VAL A 75 -9.51 -0.29 4.21
N ALA A 76 -10.33 0.08 3.22
CA ALA A 76 -11.36 1.11 3.40
C ALA A 76 -12.36 0.74 4.52
N LEU A 77 -12.77 -0.53 4.56
CA LEU A 77 -13.63 -1.07 5.61
C LEU A 77 -12.97 -1.05 6.99
N GLN A 78 -11.69 -1.44 7.09
CA GLN A 78 -10.95 -1.41 8.35
C GLN A 78 -10.82 0.01 8.90
N VAL A 79 -10.48 0.98 8.03
CA VAL A 79 -10.37 2.39 8.40
C VAL A 79 -11.73 2.92 8.88
N ALA A 80 -12.80 2.70 8.12
CA ALA A 80 -14.12 3.19 8.51
C ALA A 80 -14.64 2.54 9.81
N SER A 81 -14.41 1.23 10.00
CA SER A 81 -14.78 0.51 11.23
C SER A 81 -14.05 1.08 12.45
N GLU A 82 -12.74 1.32 12.35
CA GLU A 82 -11.92 1.90 13.42
C GLU A 82 -12.31 3.35 13.71
N GLU A 83 -12.41 4.19 12.67
CA GLU A 83 -12.66 5.62 12.82
C GLU A 83 -14.07 5.96 13.33
N LEU A 84 -15.08 5.17 12.94
CA LEU A 84 -16.47 5.36 13.37
C LEU A 84 -16.82 4.55 14.63
N GLY A 85 -15.97 3.59 15.02
CA GLY A 85 -16.24 2.69 16.14
C GLY A 85 -17.42 1.74 15.90
N VAL A 86 -17.64 1.31 14.66
CA VAL A 86 -18.76 0.44 14.26
C VAL A 86 -18.27 -0.91 13.75
N SER A 87 -19.13 -1.93 13.82
CA SER A 87 -18.82 -3.26 13.26
C SER A 87 -18.64 -3.19 11.75
N ALA A 88 -17.63 -3.89 11.24
CA ALA A 88 -17.43 -4.11 9.81
C ALA A 88 -18.66 -4.74 9.11
N GLU A 89 -19.48 -5.52 9.84
CA GLU A 89 -20.64 -6.23 9.28
C GLU A 89 -21.76 -5.28 8.77
N ILE A 90 -21.78 -4.06 9.28
CA ILE A 90 -22.76 -3.03 8.87
C ILE A 90 -22.20 -2.07 7.82
N ILE A 91 -20.95 -2.27 7.37
CA ILE A 91 -20.29 -1.43 6.38
C ILE A 91 -20.43 -2.06 4.99
N ASP A 92 -20.92 -1.26 4.04
CA ASP A 92 -20.90 -1.59 2.62
C ASP A 92 -19.83 -0.75 1.92
N VAL A 93 -18.80 -1.40 1.38
CA VAL A 93 -17.80 -0.71 0.56
C VAL A 93 -18.26 -0.70 -0.89
N ILE A 94 -18.35 0.49 -1.49
CA ILE A 94 -18.94 0.67 -2.82
C ILE A 94 -18.03 1.53 -3.69
N VAL A 95 -17.87 1.11 -4.96
CA VAL A 95 -17.18 1.87 -5.99
C VAL A 95 -18.09 1.99 -7.20
N ASP A 96 -18.46 3.23 -7.52
CA ASP A 96 -19.24 3.59 -8.69
C ASP A 96 -18.90 5.02 -9.13
N THR A 97 -19.54 5.49 -10.21
CA THR A 97 -19.31 6.82 -10.78
C THR A 97 -20.30 7.88 -10.30
N SER A 98 -21.28 7.52 -9.46
CA SER A 98 -22.40 8.42 -9.12
C SER A 98 -22.01 9.63 -8.27
N ARG A 99 -20.83 9.61 -7.62
CA ARG A 99 -20.29 10.70 -6.79
C ARG A 99 -19.00 11.31 -7.34
N GLU A 100 -18.53 10.86 -8.50
CA GLU A 100 -17.31 11.38 -9.15
C GLU A 100 -16.09 11.52 -8.20
N LEU A 101 -15.88 10.54 -7.31
CA LEU A 101 -14.88 10.56 -6.23
C LEU A 101 -13.40 10.46 -6.69
N GLY A 102 -13.18 10.62 -7.99
CA GLY A 102 -12.04 10.12 -8.76
C GLY A 102 -10.65 10.29 -8.15
N ALA A 103 -9.76 9.37 -8.51
CA ALA A 103 -8.32 9.46 -8.31
C ALA A 103 -7.53 9.20 -9.61
N GLY A 104 -8.19 9.12 -10.76
CA GLY A 104 -7.59 8.59 -11.99
C GLY A 104 -7.44 7.06 -11.92
N GLN A 105 -6.34 6.52 -12.43
CA GLN A 105 -6.12 5.08 -12.46
C GLN A 105 -5.66 4.51 -11.11
N THR A 106 -6.08 3.27 -10.80
CA THR A 106 -5.54 2.49 -9.69
C THR A 106 -4.15 1.95 -10.08
N THR A 107 -3.12 2.77 -9.85
CA THR A 107 -1.72 2.48 -10.18
C THR A 107 -0.78 3.15 -9.16
N GLY A 108 0.52 2.89 -9.25
CA GLY A 108 1.55 3.63 -8.50
C GLY A 108 1.64 3.28 -7.02
N SER A 109 1.11 2.13 -6.59
CA SER A 109 1.21 1.64 -5.20
C SER A 109 0.69 2.62 -4.12
N ARG A 110 -0.20 3.53 -4.50
CA ARG A 110 -0.70 4.63 -3.66
C ARG A 110 -2.14 4.46 -3.18
N GLY A 111 -2.86 3.45 -3.70
CA GLY A 111 -4.28 3.27 -3.44
C GLY A 111 -4.63 3.13 -1.96
N THR A 112 -3.81 2.37 -1.22
CA THR A 112 -3.94 2.24 0.23
C THR A 112 -3.76 3.58 0.95
N LEU A 113 -2.67 4.30 0.68
CA LEU A 113 -2.37 5.57 1.34
C LEU A 113 -3.49 6.60 1.11
N MET A 114 -3.82 6.82 -0.15
CA MET A 114 -4.77 7.86 -0.53
C MET A 114 -6.22 7.46 -0.22
N GLY A 115 -6.57 6.18 -0.41
CA GLY A 115 -7.89 5.65 -0.05
C GLY A 115 -8.15 5.69 1.45
N ALA A 116 -7.20 5.20 2.25
CA ALA A 116 -7.31 5.25 3.71
C ALA A 116 -7.41 6.69 4.22
N GLY A 117 -6.57 7.59 3.71
CA GLY A 117 -6.61 9.00 4.09
C GLY A 117 -7.95 9.67 3.78
N ALA A 118 -8.50 9.44 2.59
CA ALA A 118 -9.78 10.04 2.18
C ALA A 118 -10.96 9.47 2.99
N VAL A 119 -10.95 8.16 3.27
CA VAL A 119 -11.98 7.52 4.12
C VAL A 119 -11.88 8.04 5.55
N ALA A 120 -10.68 8.17 6.12
CA ALA A 120 -10.49 8.70 7.47
C ALA A 120 -11.00 10.14 7.59
N ASP A 121 -10.69 11.01 6.61
CA ASP A 121 -11.20 12.38 6.57
C ASP A 121 -12.74 12.41 6.46
N ALA A 122 -13.33 11.52 5.64
CA ALA A 122 -14.78 11.40 5.50
C ALA A 122 -15.44 10.96 6.82
N CYS A 123 -14.81 10.03 7.54
CA CYS A 123 -15.27 9.58 8.86
C CYS A 123 -15.20 10.71 9.89
N ASN A 124 -14.15 11.54 9.88
CA ASN A 124 -14.03 12.70 10.77
C ASN A 124 -15.14 13.73 10.51
N LYS A 125 -15.39 14.05 9.24
CA LYS A 125 -16.50 14.95 8.87
C LYS A 125 -17.87 14.38 9.21
N ALA A 126 -18.06 13.06 9.09
CA ALA A 126 -19.26 12.39 9.56
C ALA A 126 -19.46 12.57 11.07
N LYS A 127 -18.42 12.34 11.88
CA LYS A 127 -18.45 12.55 13.33
C LYS A 127 -18.78 14.00 13.69
N GLU A 128 -18.14 14.97 13.03
CA GLU A 128 -18.39 16.41 13.24
C GLU A 128 -19.82 16.82 12.83
N GLY A 129 -20.33 16.24 11.75
CA GLY A 129 -21.67 16.49 11.24
C GLY A 129 -22.77 15.64 11.90
N GLY A 130 -22.45 14.93 12.99
CA GLY A 130 -23.41 14.19 13.80
C GLY A 130 -23.94 12.89 13.20
N CYS A 131 -23.25 12.32 12.19
CA CYS A 131 -23.62 11.05 11.56
C CYS A 131 -25.08 11.00 11.08
N THR A 132 -25.57 12.11 10.53
CA THR A 132 -26.96 12.26 10.09
C THR A 132 -27.27 11.31 8.94
N ILE A 133 -28.37 10.57 9.08
CA ILE A 133 -28.87 9.64 8.06
C ILE A 133 -29.16 10.40 6.77
N GLY A 134 -28.71 9.84 5.65
CA GLY A 134 -28.99 10.37 4.32
C GLY A 134 -28.12 11.58 3.93
N VAL A 135 -27.10 11.93 4.71
CA VAL A 135 -26.10 12.95 4.37
C VAL A 135 -24.84 12.27 3.83
N ASP A 136 -24.30 12.80 2.72
CA ASP A 136 -22.99 12.41 2.20
C ASP A 136 -21.91 13.25 2.89
N TYR A 137 -21.03 12.59 3.63
CA TYR A 137 -19.86 13.22 4.23
C TYR A 137 -18.64 12.97 3.34
N GLU A 138 -18.27 13.96 2.53
CA GLU A 138 -17.15 13.86 1.59
C GLU A 138 -15.80 14.15 2.28
N GLY A 139 -14.92 13.16 2.28
CA GLY A 139 -13.54 13.26 2.71
C GLY A 139 -12.56 13.25 1.55
N GLU A 140 -11.35 13.73 1.81
CA GLU A 140 -10.32 13.89 0.78
C GLU A 140 -8.91 13.67 1.34
N TYR A 141 -8.04 13.11 0.51
CA TYR A 141 -6.59 13.08 0.74
C TYR A 141 -5.84 13.59 -0.47
N ARG A 142 -4.81 14.43 -0.24
CA ARG A 142 -4.04 15.09 -1.29
C ARG A 142 -2.54 14.82 -1.16
N VAL A 143 -1.90 14.64 -2.30
CA VAL A 143 -0.44 14.73 -2.47
C VAL A 143 -0.20 15.79 -3.54
N ASP A 144 0.14 17.00 -3.11
CA ASP A 144 0.40 18.18 -3.96
C ASP A 144 1.72 18.88 -3.61
N TRP A 145 2.55 18.22 -2.82
CA TRP A 145 3.82 18.70 -2.29
C TRP A 145 5.04 18.05 -2.93
N THR A 146 4.86 17.16 -3.91
CA THR A 146 6.00 16.63 -4.68
C THR A 146 6.49 17.69 -5.69
N ASN A 147 7.78 17.64 -6.04
CA ASN A 147 8.41 18.56 -6.97
C ASN A 147 8.53 17.93 -8.36
N SER A 148 8.38 18.77 -9.39
CA SER A 148 8.76 18.42 -10.75
C SER A 148 10.28 18.43 -10.90
N LEU A 149 10.81 17.46 -11.63
CA LEU A 149 12.23 17.44 -12.04
C LEU A 149 12.61 18.67 -12.88
N SER A 150 11.64 19.32 -13.54
CA SER A 150 11.88 20.56 -14.30
C SER A 150 12.22 21.77 -13.41
N GLU A 151 11.95 21.69 -12.10
CA GLU A 151 12.25 22.78 -11.16
C GLU A 151 13.74 22.87 -10.82
N ASN A 152 14.57 21.88 -11.22
CA ASN A 152 16.02 21.84 -10.99
C ASN A 152 16.45 22.11 -9.54
N LEU A 153 15.67 21.60 -8.58
CA LEU A 153 16.02 21.65 -7.16
C LEU A 153 17.18 20.69 -6.87
N GLU A 154 18.04 21.06 -5.92
CA GLU A 154 19.19 20.23 -5.52
C GLU A 154 18.75 18.88 -4.91
N ASN A 155 17.65 18.88 -4.14
CA ASN A 155 17.11 17.69 -3.47
C ASN A 155 15.57 17.65 -3.60
N PRO A 156 15.03 17.34 -4.79
CA PRO A 156 13.59 17.38 -5.03
C PRO A 156 12.88 16.21 -4.33
N ILE A 157 11.72 16.47 -3.75
CA ILE A 157 10.83 15.44 -3.24
C ILE A 157 9.96 14.95 -4.39
N ILE A 158 10.40 13.91 -5.09
CA ILE A 158 9.75 13.50 -6.35
C ILE A 158 8.60 12.50 -6.17
N HIS A 159 8.38 11.93 -4.99
CA HIS A 159 7.32 10.94 -4.74
C HIS A 159 6.81 11.05 -3.30
N SER A 160 5.62 10.51 -3.06
CA SER A 160 4.97 10.53 -1.74
C SER A 160 5.71 9.69 -0.70
N THR A 161 6.31 8.58 -1.12
CA THR A 161 7.11 7.73 -0.26
C THR A 161 7.96 6.77 -1.10
N PHE A 162 8.93 6.14 -0.45
CA PHE A 162 9.74 5.07 -1.00
C PHE A 162 9.80 3.90 -0.02
N GLY A 163 9.74 2.68 -0.56
CA GLY A 163 10.04 1.44 0.15
C GLY A 163 11.34 0.82 -0.34
N TYR A 164 11.95 -0.02 0.49
CA TYR A 164 13.16 -0.77 0.17
C TYR A 164 12.86 -2.26 0.25
N ALA A 165 13.54 -3.06 -0.57
CA ALA A 165 13.36 -4.51 -0.58
C ALA A 165 14.69 -5.22 -0.81
N SER A 166 15.01 -6.20 0.02
CA SER A 166 16.12 -7.12 -0.18
C SER A 166 15.61 -8.53 -0.40
N GLN A 167 16.20 -9.26 -1.34
CA GLN A 167 15.91 -10.68 -1.57
C GLN A 167 17.19 -11.50 -1.59
N VAL A 168 17.17 -12.64 -0.91
CA VAL A 168 18.18 -13.70 -1.00
C VAL A 168 17.56 -14.89 -1.72
N VAL A 169 18.15 -15.31 -2.83
CA VAL A 169 17.73 -16.48 -3.61
C VAL A 169 18.76 -17.59 -3.41
N ILE A 170 18.33 -18.71 -2.86
CA ILE A 170 19.16 -19.89 -2.61
C ILE A 170 18.85 -20.91 -3.69
N ILE A 171 19.90 -21.40 -4.35
CA ILE A 171 19.82 -22.31 -5.48
C ILE A 171 20.41 -23.66 -5.08
N ASP A 172 19.75 -24.72 -5.52
CA ASP A 172 20.28 -26.07 -5.44
C ASP A 172 21.42 -26.24 -6.45
N ASN A 173 22.63 -26.53 -5.96
CA ASN A 173 23.85 -26.58 -6.77
C ASN A 173 23.82 -27.66 -7.87
N GLU A 174 23.08 -28.74 -7.68
CA GLU A 174 23.05 -29.87 -8.61
C GLU A 174 22.02 -29.66 -9.72
N THR A 175 20.82 -29.20 -9.34
CA THR A 175 19.68 -29.07 -10.23
C THR A 175 19.54 -27.68 -10.85
N GLY A 176 20.21 -26.67 -10.28
CA GLY A 176 20.07 -25.26 -10.67
C GLY A 176 18.70 -24.66 -10.34
N LYS A 177 17.86 -25.37 -9.59
CA LYS A 177 16.51 -24.90 -9.21
C LYS A 177 16.59 -23.98 -8.00
N ILE A 178 15.66 -23.03 -7.93
CA ILE A 178 15.46 -22.22 -6.72
C ILE A 178 14.94 -23.13 -5.61
N GLU A 179 15.68 -23.21 -4.52
CA GLU A 179 15.30 -23.94 -3.31
C GLU A 179 14.48 -23.03 -2.38
N LYS A 180 14.91 -21.76 -2.23
CA LYS A 180 14.28 -20.82 -1.32
C LYS A 180 14.51 -19.38 -1.74
N VAL A 181 13.51 -18.53 -1.50
CA VAL A 181 13.66 -17.07 -1.52
C VAL A 181 13.34 -16.52 -0.14
N VAL A 182 14.20 -15.65 0.38
CA VAL A 182 13.95 -14.88 1.60
C VAL A 182 13.88 -13.41 1.22
N ALA A 183 12.75 -12.77 1.52
CA ALA A 183 12.51 -11.37 1.21
C ALA A 183 12.32 -10.55 2.49
N ALA A 184 12.90 -9.35 2.54
CA ALA A 184 12.68 -8.36 3.58
C ALA A 184 12.35 -7.02 2.92
N HIS A 185 11.22 -6.42 3.30
CA HIS A 185 10.71 -5.19 2.70
C HIS A 185 10.46 -4.15 3.80
N ASP A 186 10.97 -2.93 3.60
CA ASP A 186 10.58 -1.76 4.38
C ASP A 186 9.32 -1.15 3.77
N VAL A 187 8.20 -1.38 4.46
CA VAL A 187 6.86 -0.92 4.08
C VAL A 187 6.32 0.11 5.08
N GLY A 188 7.15 0.57 6.03
CA GLY A 188 6.68 1.34 7.18
C GLY A 188 5.69 0.54 8.03
N ARG A 189 4.61 1.19 8.50
CA ARG A 189 3.54 0.53 9.25
C ARG A 189 2.49 -0.03 8.28
N ALA A 190 2.45 -1.35 8.14
CA ALA A 190 1.42 -2.02 7.35
C ALA A 190 0.02 -1.78 7.96
N VAL A 191 -0.92 -1.31 7.14
CA VAL A 191 -2.34 -1.16 7.53
C VAL A 191 -2.96 -2.53 7.79
N ASN A 192 -2.66 -3.49 6.91
CA ASN A 192 -3.07 -4.87 7.04
C ASN A 192 -1.86 -5.78 6.75
N PRO A 193 -1.22 -6.35 7.78
CA PRO A 193 -0.02 -7.16 7.61
C PRO A 193 -0.22 -8.37 6.70
N LEU A 194 -1.37 -9.04 6.78
CA LEU A 194 -1.68 -10.22 5.97
C LEU A 194 -1.77 -9.88 4.48
N LEU A 195 -2.47 -8.80 4.13
CA LEU A 195 -2.53 -8.32 2.74
C LEU A 195 -1.16 -7.86 2.25
N CYS A 196 -0.38 -7.19 3.11
CA CYS A 196 0.96 -6.74 2.76
C CYS A 196 1.89 -7.92 2.45
N GLU A 197 1.86 -8.97 3.27
CA GLU A 197 2.62 -10.20 3.06
C GLU A 197 2.24 -10.87 1.73
N GLY A 198 0.94 -11.04 1.46
CA GLY A 198 0.48 -11.63 0.20
C GLY A 198 0.90 -10.82 -1.04
N GLN A 199 0.94 -9.49 -0.96
CA GLN A 199 1.47 -8.65 -2.04
C GLN A 199 2.98 -8.84 -2.26
N ILE A 200 3.76 -9.02 -1.18
CA ILE A 200 5.21 -9.28 -1.27
C ILE A 200 5.44 -10.64 -1.93
N GLU A 201 4.76 -11.68 -1.47
CA GLU A 201 4.86 -13.03 -2.05
C GLU A 201 4.49 -13.03 -3.53
N GLY A 202 3.36 -12.41 -3.89
CA GLY A 202 2.93 -12.28 -5.28
C GLY A 202 3.95 -11.53 -6.14
N ALA A 203 4.52 -10.42 -5.63
CA ALA A 203 5.55 -9.67 -6.33
C ALA A 203 6.84 -10.46 -6.55
N VAL A 204 7.27 -11.25 -5.55
CA VAL A 204 8.43 -12.13 -5.68
C VAL A 204 8.18 -13.19 -6.75
N HIS A 205 7.03 -13.86 -6.74
CA HIS A 205 6.71 -14.88 -7.75
C HIS A 205 6.62 -14.29 -9.16
N MET A 206 5.98 -13.13 -9.33
CA MET A 206 5.92 -12.43 -10.62
C MET A 206 7.33 -12.04 -11.10
N GLY A 207 8.18 -11.56 -10.20
CA GLY A 207 9.57 -11.21 -10.50
C GLY A 207 10.40 -12.42 -10.94
N LEU A 208 10.25 -13.56 -10.25
CA LEU A 208 10.90 -14.82 -10.65
C LEU A 208 10.43 -15.28 -12.03
N GLY A 209 9.12 -15.24 -12.29
CA GLY A 209 8.56 -15.60 -13.60
C GLY A 209 9.15 -14.72 -14.71
N TYR A 210 9.14 -13.40 -14.52
CA TYR A 210 9.67 -12.46 -15.51
C TYR A 210 11.17 -12.61 -15.77
N ALA A 211 11.95 -12.99 -14.75
CA ALA A 211 13.40 -13.14 -14.86
C ALA A 211 13.84 -14.47 -15.49
N LEU A 212 13.02 -15.52 -15.37
CA LEU A 212 13.45 -16.90 -15.65
C LEU A 212 12.69 -17.58 -16.79
N ILE A 213 11.54 -17.03 -17.22
CA ILE A 213 10.63 -17.63 -18.21
C ILE A 213 10.34 -16.60 -19.31
#